data_AF-A0A2D6Q5Y4-F1
#
_entry.id   AF-A0A2D6Q5Y4-F1
#
_cell.length_a   1.000
_cell.length_b   1.000
_cell.length_c   1.000
_cell.angle_alpha   90.00
_cell.angle_beta   90.00
_cell.angle_gamma   90.00
#
_symmetry.space_group_name_H-M   'P 1'
#
loop_
_entity.id
_entity.type
_entity.pdbx_description
1 polymer ?
#
loop_
_entity_poly.entity_id
_entity_poly.type
_entity_poly.pdbx_seq_one_letter_code
_entity_poly.pdbx_strand_id
1 'polypeptide(L)'
;MFSNKVSGFLAIAVLVAVSLFAYSFFAGSDSAIAGEAVASPLCLNESDSGFDVQNFGSIYLPKPRVELSDTCLDGTILKEYVCPGKRMTSVDYDCSVDGNICSDGACVSGSICTDSDGGFDVNMSSAVSNGTVSNLWEYNEYCMNDETLVEFYCDGTDLLFEEVDCDGFPHGSLGQVCATDSNGYGYCLYE
;
A
#
# COMPACT_ATOMS: atom_id res chain seq x y z
N MET A 1 34.05 -40.80 68.97
CA MET A 1 34.82 -39.76 68.28
C MET A 1 34.95 -40.18 66.81
N PHE A 2 33.91 -39.94 66.01
CA PHE A 2 33.94 -40.29 64.59
C PHE A 2 34.83 -39.29 63.85
N SER A 3 35.80 -39.81 63.10
CA SER A 3 36.83 -39.04 62.41
C SER A 3 36.21 -38.04 61.42
N ASN A 4 36.51 -36.74 61.61
CA ASN A 4 36.02 -35.62 60.77
C ASN A 4 36.29 -35.81 59.26
N LYS A 5 37.17 -36.74 58.89
CA LYS A 5 37.45 -37.07 57.48
C LYS A 5 36.34 -37.90 56.81
N VAL A 6 35.60 -38.71 57.57
CA VAL A 6 34.53 -39.57 57.02
C VAL A 6 33.25 -38.79 56.73
N SER A 7 32.97 -37.77 57.55
CA SER A 7 31.80 -36.90 57.38
C SER A 7 31.89 -36.05 56.11
N GLY A 8 33.09 -35.55 55.76
CA GLY A 8 33.30 -34.79 54.52
C GLY A 8 33.07 -35.63 53.26
N PHE A 9 33.53 -36.89 53.26
CA PHE A 9 33.37 -37.77 52.11
C PHE A 9 31.89 -38.14 51.85
N LEU A 10 31.13 -38.39 52.93
CA LEU A 10 29.69 -38.65 52.82
C LEU A 10 28.92 -37.43 52.31
N ALA A 11 29.26 -36.21 52.74
CA ALA A 11 28.61 -35.00 52.26
C ALA A 11 28.82 -34.79 50.75
N ILE A 12 30.05 -35.03 50.25
CA ILE A 12 30.36 -34.93 48.82
C ILE A 12 29.60 -36.00 48.02
N ALA A 13 29.58 -37.24 48.51
CA ALA A 13 28.87 -38.34 47.83
C ALA A 13 27.36 -38.08 47.71
N VAL A 14 26.74 -37.51 48.76
CA VAL A 14 25.32 -37.13 48.73
C VAL A 14 25.07 -35.99 47.75
N LEU A 15 25.93 -34.97 47.72
CA LEU A 15 25.80 -33.87 46.76
C LEU A 15 25.89 -34.36 45.30
N VAL A 16 26.84 -35.23 45.00
CA VAL A 16 26.99 -35.82 43.66
C VAL A 16 25.75 -36.65 43.27
N ALA A 17 25.24 -37.48 44.18
CA ALA A 17 24.05 -38.29 43.93
C ALA A 17 22.79 -37.43 43.68
N VAL A 18 22.59 -36.36 44.47
CA VAL A 18 21.46 -35.42 44.27
C VAL A 18 21.59 -34.68 42.94
N SER A 19 22.81 -34.28 42.57
CA SER A 19 23.08 -33.57 41.32
C SER A 19 22.80 -34.44 40.10
N LEU A 20 23.19 -35.72 40.15
CA LEU A 20 22.91 -36.69 39.09
C LEU A 20 21.42 -36.98 38.95
N PHE A 21 20.70 -37.10 40.07
CA PHE A 21 19.25 -37.33 40.05
C PHE A 21 18.50 -36.11 39.49
N ALA A 22 18.90 -34.89 39.89
CA ALA A 22 18.34 -33.66 39.36
C ALA A 22 18.57 -33.56 37.84
N TYR A 23 19.78 -33.88 37.35
CA TYR A 23 20.09 -33.85 35.92
C TYR A 23 19.17 -34.76 35.09
N SER A 24 18.88 -35.98 35.58
CA SER A 24 17.94 -36.89 34.89
C SER A 24 16.49 -36.38 34.84
N PHE A 25 16.07 -35.53 35.79
CA PHE A 25 14.74 -34.90 35.74
C PHE A 25 14.66 -33.76 34.73
N PHE A 26 15.75 -33.03 34.49
CA PHE A 26 15.76 -31.91 33.54
C PHE A 26 16.10 -32.34 32.10
N ALA A 27 16.75 -33.48 31.90
CA ALA A 27 17.08 -34.01 30.56
C ALA A 27 15.95 -34.83 29.90
N GLY A 28 14.76 -34.89 30.53
CA GLY A 28 13.72 -35.89 30.24
C GLY A 28 12.50 -35.43 29.43
N SER A 29 12.51 -34.27 28.75
CA SER A 29 11.35 -33.86 27.95
C SER A 29 11.68 -33.00 26.74
N ASP A 30 12.58 -33.46 25.87
CA ASP A 30 12.59 -33.03 24.47
C ASP A 30 11.45 -33.72 23.72
N SER A 31 10.21 -33.47 24.16
CA SER A 31 9.07 -33.67 23.29
C SER A 31 9.14 -32.56 22.25
N ALA A 32 9.80 -32.84 21.13
CA ALA A 32 9.65 -32.02 19.94
C ALA A 32 8.14 -31.90 19.68
N ILE A 33 7.60 -30.70 19.83
CA ILE A 33 6.26 -30.37 19.35
C ILE A 33 6.36 -30.52 17.84
N ALA A 34 6.02 -31.70 17.33
CA ALA A 34 5.75 -31.89 15.92
C ALA A 34 4.50 -31.04 15.66
N GLY A 35 4.71 -29.80 15.23
CA GLY A 35 3.62 -28.96 14.78
C GLY A 35 2.86 -29.74 13.72
N GLU A 36 1.55 -29.90 13.92
CA GLU A 36 0.70 -30.41 12.85
C GLU A 36 0.96 -29.54 11.63
N ALA A 37 1.40 -30.15 10.53
CA ALA A 37 1.46 -29.47 9.26
C ALA A 37 0.03 -29.05 8.92
N VAL A 38 -0.29 -27.78 9.18
CA VAL A 38 -1.57 -27.20 8.79
C VAL A 38 -1.62 -27.32 7.28
N ALA A 39 -2.43 -28.26 6.79
CA ALA A 39 -2.64 -28.42 5.37
C ALA A 39 -3.08 -27.06 4.82
N SER A 40 -2.35 -26.55 3.81
CA SER A 40 -2.69 -25.28 3.18
C SER A 40 -4.19 -25.28 2.82
N PRO A 41 -4.95 -24.21 3.13
CA PRO A 41 -6.36 -24.15 2.81
C PRO A 41 -6.56 -24.45 1.33
N LEU A 42 -7.38 -25.45 1.03
CA LEU A 42 -7.73 -25.77 -0.35
C LEU A 42 -8.77 -24.74 -0.81
N CYS A 43 -8.43 -23.95 -1.82
CA CYS A 43 -9.40 -23.09 -2.49
C CYS A 43 -10.27 -23.95 -3.43
N LEU A 44 -11.58 -23.69 -3.42
CA LEU A 44 -12.57 -24.48 -4.19
C LEU A 44 -13.03 -23.77 -5.45
N ASN A 45 -13.08 -22.45 -5.41
CA ASN A 45 -13.57 -21.61 -6.49
C ASN A 45 -12.83 -20.29 -6.49
N GLU A 46 -12.63 -19.79 -7.70
CA GLU A 46 -12.09 -18.48 -8.04
C GLU A 46 -13.05 -17.88 -9.07
N SER A 47 -13.33 -16.58 -8.99
CA SER A 47 -14.39 -15.95 -9.79
C SER A 47 -13.96 -15.48 -11.19
N ASP A 48 -12.66 -15.35 -11.45
CA ASP A 48 -12.07 -14.66 -12.60
C ASP A 48 -11.15 -15.58 -13.45
N SER A 49 -11.14 -16.89 -13.18
CA SER A 49 -10.51 -17.93 -14.01
C SER A 49 -8.97 -17.96 -14.05
N GLY A 50 -8.29 -17.27 -13.16
CA GLY A 50 -6.93 -17.60 -12.80
C GLY A 50 -6.20 -16.35 -12.36
N PHE A 51 -5.12 -16.07 -13.09
CA PHE A 51 -4.47 -14.77 -13.03
C PHE A 51 -5.10 -13.92 -14.15
N ASP A 52 -6.17 -13.19 -13.83
CA ASP A 52 -6.89 -12.31 -14.75
C ASP A 52 -7.02 -10.91 -14.18
N VAL A 53 -5.91 -10.18 -14.25
CA VAL A 53 -5.78 -8.83 -13.69
C VAL A 53 -6.76 -7.80 -14.27
N GLN A 54 -7.48 -8.09 -15.36
CA GLN A 54 -8.45 -7.14 -15.94
C GLN A 54 -9.84 -7.26 -15.34
N ASN A 55 -10.12 -8.32 -14.58
CA ASN A 55 -11.42 -8.56 -13.98
C ASN A 55 -11.25 -8.71 -12.47
N PHE A 56 -12.21 -8.17 -11.71
CA PHE A 56 -12.22 -8.38 -10.27
C PHE A 56 -12.40 -9.88 -9.95
N GLY A 57 -11.45 -10.43 -9.21
CA GLY A 57 -11.44 -11.80 -8.73
C GLY A 57 -11.66 -11.95 -7.23
N SER A 58 -12.00 -13.18 -6.85
CA SER A 58 -12.24 -13.58 -5.47
C SER A 58 -12.12 -15.09 -5.32
N ILE A 59 -11.56 -15.51 -4.18
CA ILE A 59 -11.37 -16.89 -3.79
C ILE A 59 -12.19 -17.19 -2.53
N TYR A 60 -12.94 -18.29 -2.60
CA TYR A 60 -13.61 -18.86 -1.43
C TYR A 60 -12.80 -20.03 -0.83
N LEU A 61 -12.37 -19.86 0.42
CA LEU A 61 -11.79 -20.89 1.26
C LEU A 61 -12.90 -21.47 2.15
N PRO A 62 -13.19 -22.79 2.08
CA PRO A 62 -14.24 -23.39 2.91
C PRO A 62 -13.77 -23.70 4.35
N LYS A 63 -12.45 -23.78 4.57
CA LYS A 63 -11.83 -24.19 5.84
C LYS A 63 -10.44 -23.53 6.02
N PRO A 64 -10.31 -22.46 6.83
CA PRO A 64 -11.39 -21.69 7.45
C PRO A 64 -12.32 -21.06 6.41
N ARG A 65 -13.57 -20.73 6.79
CA ARG A 65 -14.51 -20.01 5.91
C ARG A 65 -14.04 -18.57 5.76
N VAL A 66 -13.36 -18.29 4.66
CA VAL A 66 -12.78 -16.97 4.35
C VAL A 66 -13.00 -16.72 2.87
N GLU A 67 -13.38 -15.50 2.55
CA GLU A 67 -13.42 -14.98 1.18
C GLU A 67 -12.29 -13.96 1.07
N LEU A 68 -11.45 -14.11 0.07
CA LEU A 68 -10.36 -13.20 -0.26
C LEU A 68 -10.67 -12.63 -1.64
N SER A 69 -10.57 -11.33 -1.81
CA SER A 69 -10.86 -10.66 -3.07
C SER A 69 -9.66 -9.86 -3.49
N ASP A 70 -9.52 -9.71 -4.81
CA ASP A 70 -8.46 -8.88 -5.36
C ASP A 70 -8.62 -7.45 -4.86
N THR A 71 -7.49 -6.83 -4.55
CA THR A 71 -7.49 -5.53 -3.89
C THR A 71 -6.37 -4.68 -4.44
N CYS A 72 -6.69 -3.42 -4.71
CA CYS A 72 -5.68 -2.42 -4.98
C CYS A 72 -4.94 -2.08 -3.68
N LEU A 73 -3.62 -2.23 -3.68
CA LEU A 73 -2.75 -1.80 -2.60
C LEU A 73 -2.43 -0.30 -2.69
N ASP A 74 -2.37 0.21 -3.92
CA ASP A 74 -2.33 1.63 -4.27
C ASP A 74 -2.98 1.84 -5.65
N GLY A 75 -2.85 3.03 -6.25
CA GLY A 75 -3.45 3.36 -7.55
C GLY A 75 -2.88 2.59 -8.75
N THR A 76 -1.81 1.81 -8.57
CA THR A 76 -1.13 1.06 -9.64
C THR A 76 -0.86 -0.41 -9.28
N ILE A 77 -0.77 -0.75 -8.00
CA ILE A 77 -0.44 -2.12 -7.56
C ILE A 77 -1.72 -2.87 -7.18
N LEU A 78 -2.00 -3.93 -7.94
CA LEU A 78 -3.05 -4.91 -7.67
C LEU A 78 -2.48 -6.09 -6.87
N LYS A 79 -3.10 -6.44 -5.75
CA LYS A 79 -2.89 -7.75 -5.11
C LYS A 79 -3.95 -8.71 -5.62
N GLU A 80 -3.52 -9.61 -6.48
CA GLU A 80 -4.31 -10.68 -7.08
C GLU A 80 -4.26 -11.94 -6.20
N TYR A 81 -5.41 -12.54 -5.90
CA TYR A 81 -5.51 -13.84 -5.26
C TYR A 81 -5.87 -14.90 -6.30
N VAL A 82 -4.98 -15.88 -6.50
CA VAL A 82 -5.16 -16.94 -7.50
C VAL A 82 -5.19 -18.34 -6.88
N CYS A 83 -5.93 -19.26 -7.51
CA CYS A 83 -6.13 -20.64 -7.03
C CYS A 83 -5.49 -21.74 -7.91
N PRO A 84 -4.19 -21.68 -8.27
CA PRO A 84 -3.57 -22.69 -9.12
C PRO A 84 -3.52 -24.05 -8.41
N GLY A 85 -4.19 -25.05 -9.01
CA GLY A 85 -4.17 -26.42 -8.48
C GLY A 85 -4.74 -26.57 -7.07
N LYS A 86 -5.76 -25.76 -6.71
CA LYS A 86 -6.43 -25.73 -5.39
C LYS A 86 -5.58 -25.20 -4.24
N ARG A 87 -4.44 -24.57 -4.51
CA ARG A 87 -3.64 -23.91 -3.48
C ARG A 87 -3.75 -22.40 -3.69
N MET A 88 -4.28 -21.72 -2.69
CA MET A 88 -4.35 -20.26 -2.71
C MET A 88 -2.93 -19.69 -2.64
N THR A 89 -2.67 -18.70 -3.49
CA THR A 89 -1.50 -17.84 -3.45
C THR A 89 -1.94 -16.42 -3.82
N SER A 90 -1.11 -15.43 -3.53
CA SER A 90 -1.31 -14.07 -4.01
C SER A 90 -0.11 -13.60 -4.83
N VAL A 91 -0.35 -12.71 -5.79
CA VAL A 91 0.67 -12.06 -6.60
C VAL A 91 0.40 -10.57 -6.57
N ASP A 92 1.44 -9.77 -6.34
CA ASP A 92 1.34 -8.33 -6.52
C ASP A 92 1.71 -8.02 -7.97
N TYR A 93 0.80 -7.38 -8.69
CA TYR A 93 0.93 -7.04 -10.10
C TYR A 93 0.86 -5.52 -10.28
N ASP A 94 1.74 -4.99 -11.11
CA ASP A 94 1.81 -3.56 -11.41
C ASP A 94 0.98 -3.25 -12.66
N CYS A 95 -0.20 -2.66 -12.50
CA CYS A 95 -1.10 -2.27 -13.58
C CYS A 95 -0.46 -1.24 -14.54
N SER A 96 0.56 -0.50 -14.09
CA SER A 96 1.18 0.54 -14.90
C SER A 96 1.95 0.00 -16.11
N VAL A 97 2.35 -1.27 -16.09
CA VAL A 97 3.11 -1.90 -17.20
C VAL A 97 2.33 -1.87 -18.52
N ASP A 98 1.00 -1.92 -18.43
CA ASP A 98 0.09 -1.85 -19.57
C ASP A 98 -0.58 -0.46 -19.69
N GLY A 99 -0.14 0.52 -18.91
CA GLY A 99 -0.72 1.86 -18.86
C GLY A 99 -2.08 1.94 -18.16
N ASN A 100 -2.45 0.91 -17.39
CA ASN A 100 -3.68 0.85 -16.63
C ASN A 100 -3.48 1.39 -15.21
N ILE A 101 -4.58 1.64 -14.52
CA ILE A 101 -4.62 1.93 -13.08
C ILE A 101 -5.24 0.75 -12.35
N CYS A 102 -4.92 0.59 -11.07
CA CYS A 102 -5.67 -0.32 -10.21
C CYS A 102 -6.91 0.41 -9.68
N SER A 103 -8.10 -0.08 -10.05
CA SER A 103 -9.37 0.39 -9.50
C SER A 103 -10.27 -0.80 -9.20
N ASP A 104 -10.94 -0.76 -8.06
CA ASP A 104 -11.92 -1.78 -7.64
C ASP A 104 -11.42 -3.23 -7.73
N GLY A 105 -10.13 -3.45 -7.43
CA GLY A 105 -9.52 -4.78 -7.46
C GLY A 105 -9.29 -5.33 -8.87
N ALA A 106 -9.14 -4.45 -9.88
CA ALA A 106 -8.73 -4.83 -11.22
C ALA A 106 -7.83 -3.76 -11.85
N CYS A 107 -6.99 -4.16 -12.79
CA CYS A 107 -6.27 -3.28 -13.69
C CYS A 107 -7.20 -2.85 -14.83
N VAL A 108 -7.67 -1.61 -14.75
CA VAL A 108 -8.57 -1.01 -15.73
C VAL A 108 -7.86 0.11 -16.49
N SER A 109 -8.26 0.32 -17.74
CA SER A 109 -7.86 1.52 -18.46
C SER A 109 -8.45 2.74 -17.76
N GLY A 110 -7.58 3.57 -17.19
CA GLY A 110 -7.97 4.78 -16.50
C GLY A 110 -6.94 5.87 -16.70
N SER A 111 -7.41 7.12 -16.61
CA SER A 111 -6.53 8.27 -16.52
C SER A 111 -6.06 8.44 -15.08
N ILE A 112 -4.81 8.83 -14.93
CA ILE A 112 -4.26 9.41 -13.72
C ILE A 112 -4.33 10.92 -13.92
N CYS A 113 -4.78 11.61 -12.87
CA CYS A 113 -4.61 13.03 -12.73
C CYS A 113 -3.82 13.25 -11.44
N THR A 114 -2.67 13.91 -11.52
CA THR A 114 -1.91 14.33 -10.35
C THR A 114 -1.69 15.83 -10.40
N ASP A 115 -2.08 16.47 -9.30
CA ASP A 115 -1.98 17.90 -9.10
C ASP A 115 -0.81 18.23 -8.16
N SER A 116 -0.04 19.25 -8.47
CA SER A 116 1.20 19.55 -7.75
C SER A 116 0.99 20.35 -6.47
N ASP A 117 -0.09 21.12 -6.39
CA ASP A 117 -0.51 21.89 -5.23
C ASP A 117 -1.62 21.21 -4.40
N GLY A 118 -2.21 20.14 -4.94
CA GLY A 118 -3.22 19.32 -4.28
C GLY A 118 -4.66 19.71 -4.57
N GLY A 119 -4.94 20.44 -5.65
CA GLY A 119 -6.28 20.67 -6.17
C GLY A 119 -6.44 22.10 -6.70
N PHE A 120 -7.57 22.72 -6.41
CA PHE A 120 -7.80 24.11 -6.81
C PHE A 120 -7.06 25.07 -5.84
N ASP A 121 -5.88 25.60 -6.23
CA ASP A 121 -5.12 26.61 -5.46
C ASP A 121 -4.51 27.71 -6.34
N VAL A 122 -5.35 28.70 -6.64
CA VAL A 122 -5.04 29.87 -7.45
C VAL A 122 -3.86 30.74 -6.97
N ASN A 123 -3.34 30.54 -5.76
CA ASN A 123 -2.23 31.34 -5.21
C ASN A 123 -0.86 30.65 -5.36
N MET A 124 -0.84 29.43 -5.89
CA MET A 124 0.39 28.67 -6.10
C MET A 124 0.53 28.35 -7.58
N SER A 125 1.64 28.74 -8.18
CA SER A 125 1.91 28.35 -9.56
C SER A 125 2.23 26.85 -9.62
N SER A 126 1.46 26.11 -10.39
CA SER A 126 1.42 24.66 -10.37
C SER A 126 1.30 24.07 -11.78
N ALA A 127 1.51 22.75 -11.88
CA ALA A 127 1.32 21.97 -13.08
C ALA A 127 0.56 20.69 -12.75
N VAL A 128 -0.40 20.36 -13.62
CA VAL A 128 -1.19 19.13 -13.53
C VAL A 128 -0.69 18.13 -14.56
N SER A 129 -0.40 16.91 -14.12
CA SER A 129 -0.16 15.79 -15.03
C SER A 129 -1.43 14.97 -15.22
N ASN A 130 -1.88 14.80 -16.46
CA ASN A 130 -3.05 13.97 -16.79
C ASN A 130 -2.75 13.01 -17.96
N GLY A 131 -3.25 11.78 -17.87
CA GLY A 131 -3.18 10.80 -18.96
C GLY A 131 -3.12 9.38 -18.45
N THR A 132 -2.66 8.43 -19.26
CA THR A 132 -2.37 7.07 -18.77
C THR A 132 -0.99 7.03 -18.13
N VAL A 133 -0.69 6.02 -17.31
CA VAL A 133 0.68 5.88 -16.74
C VAL A 133 1.76 5.88 -17.84
N SER A 134 1.42 5.35 -19.02
CA SER A 134 2.31 5.25 -20.18
C SER A 134 2.36 6.52 -21.06
N ASN A 135 1.40 7.45 -20.92
CA ASN A 135 1.30 8.68 -21.73
C ASN A 135 0.72 9.81 -20.87
N LEU A 136 1.57 10.40 -20.04
CA LEU A 136 1.23 11.58 -19.25
C LEU A 136 1.45 12.85 -20.07
N TRP A 137 0.51 13.77 -19.95
CA TRP A 137 0.56 15.13 -20.48
C TRP A 137 0.61 16.11 -19.32
N GLU A 138 1.45 17.13 -19.43
CA GLU A 138 1.50 18.22 -18.46
C GLU A 138 0.65 19.40 -18.94
N TYR A 139 -0.16 19.92 -18.03
CA TYR A 139 -1.02 21.09 -18.19
C TYR A 139 -0.55 22.12 -17.17
N ASN A 140 -0.03 23.23 -17.66
CA ASN A 140 0.46 24.31 -16.82
C ASN A 140 -0.60 25.38 -16.72
N GLU A 141 -0.78 25.93 -15.52
CA GLU A 141 -1.57 27.13 -15.31
C GLU A 141 -0.98 28.31 -16.09
N TYR A 142 -1.83 29.20 -16.58
CA TYR A 142 -1.35 30.37 -17.32
C TYR A 142 -2.29 31.56 -17.17
N CYS A 143 -1.71 32.75 -17.20
CA CYS A 143 -2.48 33.98 -17.27
C CYS A 143 -3.03 34.17 -18.68
N MET A 144 -4.37 34.18 -18.81
CA MET A 144 -5.03 34.55 -20.05
C MET A 144 -4.88 36.06 -20.31
N ASN A 145 -4.88 36.86 -19.25
CA ASN A 145 -4.61 38.29 -19.23
C ASN A 145 -4.16 38.70 -17.80
N ASP A 146 -3.95 40.00 -17.55
CA ASP A 146 -3.45 40.51 -16.25
C ASP A 146 -4.41 40.27 -15.06
N GLU A 147 -5.67 39.93 -15.33
CA GLU A 147 -6.72 39.73 -14.32
C GLU A 147 -7.25 38.28 -14.29
N THR A 148 -6.99 37.46 -15.32
CA THR A 148 -7.58 36.12 -15.45
C THR A 148 -6.53 35.01 -15.49
N LEU A 149 -6.60 34.10 -14.53
CA LEU A 149 -5.85 32.85 -14.46
C LEU A 149 -6.66 31.72 -15.09
N VAL A 150 -6.03 30.87 -15.89
CA VAL A 150 -6.58 29.56 -16.26
C VAL A 150 -5.94 28.52 -15.33
N GLU A 151 -6.74 28.07 -14.38
CA GLU A 151 -6.38 27.07 -13.39
C GLU A 151 -6.66 25.68 -13.95
N PHE A 152 -5.69 24.77 -13.89
CA PHE A 152 -5.94 23.35 -14.12
C PHE A 152 -5.88 22.64 -12.77
N TYR A 153 -6.78 21.69 -12.53
CA TYR A 153 -6.74 20.92 -11.29
C TYR A 153 -7.33 19.51 -11.46
N CYS A 154 -7.03 18.62 -10.52
CA CYS A 154 -7.58 17.26 -10.50
C CYS A 154 -8.79 17.14 -9.56
N ASP A 155 -9.92 16.64 -10.06
CA ASP A 155 -11.01 16.09 -9.23
C ASP A 155 -11.03 14.56 -9.36
N GLY A 156 -10.39 13.89 -8.40
CA GLY A 156 -10.11 12.46 -8.51
C GLY A 156 -9.18 12.16 -9.68
N THR A 157 -9.68 11.44 -10.70
CA THR A 157 -8.93 11.07 -11.92
C THR A 157 -9.18 12.00 -13.11
N ASP A 158 -10.09 12.95 -12.93
CA ASP A 158 -10.54 13.86 -13.99
C ASP A 158 -9.71 15.14 -13.95
N LEU A 159 -9.16 15.52 -15.10
CA LEU A 159 -8.57 16.85 -15.30
C LEU A 159 -9.69 17.85 -15.56
N LEU A 160 -9.77 18.86 -14.70
CA LEU A 160 -10.67 19.99 -14.84
C LEU A 160 -9.86 21.27 -15.07
N PHE A 161 -10.56 22.31 -15.52
CA PHE A 161 -10.00 23.65 -15.57
C PHE A 161 -11.06 24.69 -15.26
N GLU A 162 -10.63 25.82 -14.72
CA GLU A 162 -11.47 26.98 -14.45
C GLU A 162 -10.77 28.28 -14.87
N GLU A 163 -11.56 29.24 -15.31
CA GLU A 163 -11.10 30.61 -15.54
C GLU A 163 -11.39 31.42 -14.28
N VAL A 164 -10.33 31.84 -13.59
CA VAL A 164 -10.40 32.55 -12.32
C VAL A 164 -10.08 34.01 -12.54
N ASP A 165 -11.01 34.88 -12.17
CA ASP A 165 -10.79 36.31 -12.04
C ASP A 165 -10.01 36.57 -10.74
N CYS A 166 -8.74 36.94 -10.85
CA CYS A 166 -7.88 37.24 -9.71
C CYS A 166 -8.39 38.46 -8.94
N ASP A 167 -9.03 39.45 -9.58
CA ASP A 167 -9.58 40.64 -8.88
C ASP A 167 -11.01 40.39 -8.33
N GLY A 168 -11.58 39.21 -8.60
CA GLY A 168 -12.98 38.88 -8.37
C GLY A 168 -13.26 37.83 -7.28
N PHE A 169 -14.37 37.98 -6.56
CA PHE A 169 -14.89 36.93 -5.66
C PHE A 169 -15.47 35.76 -6.50
N PRO A 170 -15.33 34.47 -6.11
CA PRO A 170 -15.01 33.96 -4.77
C PRO A 170 -13.58 33.48 -4.55
N HIS A 171 -12.72 33.55 -5.56
CA HIS A 171 -11.37 32.97 -5.50
C HIS A 171 -10.25 34.00 -5.59
N GLY A 172 -10.57 35.22 -6.03
CA GLY A 172 -9.73 36.40 -5.95
C GLY A 172 -10.07 37.31 -4.78
N SER A 173 -9.07 38.04 -4.32
CA SER A 173 -9.22 39.15 -3.39
C SER A 173 -9.01 40.46 -4.13
N LEU A 174 -9.81 41.48 -3.80
CA LEU A 174 -9.68 42.81 -4.42
C LEU A 174 -8.22 43.27 -4.44
N GLY A 175 -7.72 43.55 -5.65
CA GLY A 175 -6.34 43.99 -5.92
C GLY A 175 -5.34 42.87 -6.18
N GLN A 176 -5.76 41.62 -6.42
CA GLN A 176 -4.86 40.61 -6.97
C GLN A 176 -4.79 40.68 -8.49
N VAL A 177 -3.61 40.38 -9.04
CA VAL A 177 -3.36 40.26 -10.48
C VAL A 177 -2.87 38.85 -10.79
N CYS A 178 -3.03 38.44 -12.04
CA CYS A 178 -2.38 37.23 -12.52
C CYS A 178 -0.92 37.53 -12.86
N ALA A 179 0.02 36.77 -12.32
CA ALA A 179 1.41 36.79 -12.78
C ALA A 179 1.92 35.39 -13.08
N THR A 180 3.12 35.34 -13.66
CA THR A 180 3.81 34.10 -14.00
C THR A 180 5.09 33.93 -13.19
N ASP A 181 5.39 32.68 -12.84
CA ASP A 181 6.62 32.32 -12.13
C ASP A 181 7.83 32.26 -13.10
N SER A 182 9.00 31.79 -12.60
CA SER A 182 10.19 31.65 -13.45
C SER A 182 10.09 30.56 -14.52
N ASN A 183 9.14 29.64 -14.39
CA ASN A 183 8.86 28.56 -15.35
C ASN A 183 7.75 28.96 -16.35
N GLY A 184 7.07 30.08 -16.12
CA GLY A 184 6.00 30.61 -16.94
C GLY A 184 4.59 30.17 -16.50
N TYR A 185 4.45 29.62 -15.29
CA TYR A 185 3.19 29.13 -14.75
C TYR A 185 2.43 30.26 -14.06
N GLY A 186 1.14 30.39 -14.38
CA GLY A 186 0.25 31.42 -13.85
C GLY A 186 -0.09 31.23 -12.38
N TYR A 187 -0.38 32.32 -11.66
CA TYR A 187 -0.97 32.32 -10.31
C TYR A 187 -1.51 33.72 -9.98
N CYS A 188 -2.48 33.81 -9.07
CA CYS A 188 -2.98 35.06 -8.52
C CYS A 188 -2.13 35.51 -7.33
N LEU A 189 -1.70 36.77 -7.30
CA LEU A 189 -1.00 37.38 -6.17
C LEU A 189 -1.44 38.83 -5.95
N TYR A 190 -1.16 39.36 -4.77
CA TYR A 190 -1.35 40.77 -4.48
C TYR A 190 -0.19 41.61 -5.01
N GLU A 191 -0.50 42.68 -5.74
CA GLU A 191 0.45 43.76 -6.06
C GLU A 191 0.62 44.77 -4.92
#